data_AF-A0A1Y1L1E9-F1
#
_entry.id   AF-A0A1Y1L1E9-F1
#
_cell.length_a   1.000
_cell.length_b   1.000
_cell.length_c   1.000
_cell.angle_alpha   90.00
_cell.angle_beta   90.00
_cell.angle_gamma   90.00
#
_symmetry.space_group_name_H-M   'P 1'
#
loop_
_entity.id
_entity.type
_entity.pdbx_description
1 polymer ?
#
loop_
_entity_poly.entity_id
_entity_poly.type
_entity_poly.pdbx_seq_one_letter_code
_entity_poly.pdbx_strand_id
1 'polypeptide(L)'
;MSGHKYIGNNKLFDDVDDETFLRNSRHSYNPPPSFEEQKQSFIERKQEIEDRTIKSTERSISLLRDSEQVGIATAEELMRQREQLERTDKRLDEINQTLRFSQKHINGIKSVFSSLKSYISGRNDSSPSISTGSSNTQTTNSTIIENKVSEYDRYENHPTTRLRNPEPDSFQQGSSSKNFSARLDANLQEMHSSISKLKGLASDLSYEIDSQNDLIGDIIEKTDVADVTIVKQNKEMHRILQK
;
A
#
# COMPACT_ATOMS: atom_id res chain seq x y z
N MET A 1 30.26 -62.88 -48.44
CA MET A 1 30.80 -61.58 -48.90
C MET A 1 31.30 -60.85 -47.67
N SER A 2 32.63 -60.79 -47.54
CA SER A 2 33.38 -60.25 -46.40
C SER A 2 33.59 -58.74 -46.58
N GLY A 3 33.58 -57.98 -45.49
CA GLY A 3 33.78 -56.54 -45.48
C GLY A 3 34.26 -56.03 -44.12
N HIS A 4 35.41 -56.53 -43.65
CA HIS A 4 36.10 -55.98 -42.49
C HIS A 4 36.82 -54.68 -42.87
N LYS A 5 36.42 -53.56 -42.25
CA LYS A 5 37.16 -52.29 -42.31
C LYS A 5 38.34 -52.36 -41.34
N TYR A 6 39.55 -52.41 -41.88
CA TYR A 6 40.78 -52.19 -41.11
C TYR A 6 40.99 -50.68 -40.96
N ILE A 7 40.87 -50.15 -39.74
CA ILE A 7 41.46 -48.86 -39.38
C ILE A 7 42.88 -49.18 -38.92
N GLY A 8 43.84 -49.02 -39.82
CA GLY A 8 45.26 -49.10 -39.50
C GLY A 8 45.68 -47.89 -38.69
N ASN A 9 45.68 -48.02 -37.36
CA ASN A 9 46.41 -47.12 -36.48
C ASN A 9 47.87 -47.53 -36.48
N ASN A 10 48.69 -46.86 -37.30
CA ASN A 10 50.15 -46.92 -37.18
C ASN A 10 50.76 -45.56 -37.56
N LYS A 11 50.55 -44.56 -36.70
CA LYS A 11 51.35 -43.33 -36.63
C LYS A 11 51.73 -43.07 -35.17
N LEU A 12 52.37 -44.04 -34.53
CA LEU A 12 52.83 -43.92 -33.15
C LEU A 12 54.31 -43.51 -33.03
N PHE A 13 55.04 -43.41 -34.14
CA PHE A 13 56.41 -42.90 -34.17
C PHE A 13 56.66 -42.16 -35.50
N ASP A 14 55.83 -41.18 -35.82
CA ASP A 14 56.23 -40.14 -36.77
C ASP A 14 57.16 -39.20 -36.00
N ASP A 15 58.39 -39.08 -36.48
CA ASP A 15 59.47 -38.29 -35.90
C ASP A 15 58.96 -36.91 -35.49
N VAL A 16 58.85 -36.69 -34.18
CA VAL A 16 58.59 -35.35 -33.65
C VAL A 16 59.87 -34.57 -33.92
N ASP A 17 59.88 -33.85 -35.04
CA ASP A 17 60.99 -33.01 -35.46
C ASP A 17 61.44 -32.15 -34.26
N ASP A 18 62.74 -32.10 -34.00
CA ASP A 18 63.32 -31.37 -32.86
C ASP A 18 62.87 -29.90 -32.88
N GLU A 19 62.59 -29.36 -34.07
CA GLU A 19 61.98 -28.04 -34.26
C GLU A 19 60.55 -27.93 -33.69
N THR A 20 59.73 -28.98 -33.79
CA THR A 20 58.38 -29.02 -33.23
C THR A 20 58.42 -29.07 -31.71
N PHE A 21 59.38 -29.81 -31.14
CA PHE A 21 59.61 -29.87 -29.70
C PHE A 21 60.09 -28.51 -29.15
N LEU A 22 61.07 -27.88 -29.83
CA LEU A 22 61.62 -26.57 -29.45
C LEU A 22 60.62 -25.41 -29.68
N ARG A 23 59.72 -25.52 -30.67
CA ARG A 23 58.68 -24.53 -30.93
C ARG A 23 57.59 -24.53 -29.86
N ASN A 24 57.26 -25.70 -29.30
CA ASN A 24 56.31 -25.78 -28.18
C ASN A 24 56.93 -25.30 -26.85
N SER A 25 58.25 -25.38 -26.70
CA SER A 25 58.98 -24.77 -25.58
C SER A 25 59.13 -23.24 -25.69
N ARG A 26 58.83 -22.65 -26.85
CA ARG A 26 58.77 -21.21 -27.09
C ARG A 26 57.36 -20.63 -26.91
N HIS A 27 56.52 -21.28 -26.09
CA HIS A 27 55.40 -20.55 -25.50
C HIS A 27 56.01 -19.39 -24.73
N SER A 28 55.81 -18.16 -25.23
CA SER A 28 56.19 -16.93 -24.55
C SER A 28 55.62 -17.03 -23.15
N TYR A 29 56.49 -17.34 -22.19
CA TYR A 29 56.18 -17.22 -20.77
C TYR A 29 55.98 -15.72 -20.56
N ASN A 30 54.76 -15.25 -20.71
CA ASN A 30 54.34 -14.05 -20.01
C ASN A 30 54.59 -14.38 -18.54
N PRO A 31 55.56 -13.72 -17.87
CA PRO A 31 55.72 -13.93 -16.45
C PRO A 31 54.36 -13.65 -15.81
N PRO A 32 53.87 -14.52 -14.90
CA PRO A 32 52.65 -14.22 -14.18
C PRO A 32 52.78 -12.81 -13.59
N PRO A 33 51.70 -12.00 -13.60
CA PRO A 33 51.75 -10.63 -13.08
C PRO A 33 52.42 -10.65 -11.72
N SER A 34 53.34 -9.70 -11.49
CA SER A 34 54.07 -9.69 -10.24
C SER A 34 53.05 -9.61 -9.09
N PHE A 35 53.34 -10.29 -7.98
CA PHE A 35 52.46 -10.30 -6.80
C PHE A 35 52.05 -8.87 -6.37
N GLU A 36 52.93 -7.90 -6.61
CA GLU A 36 52.71 -6.48 -6.34
C GLU A 36 51.70 -5.84 -7.30
N GLU A 37 51.78 -6.13 -8.60
CA GLU A 37 50.84 -5.65 -9.62
C GLU A 37 49.44 -6.25 -9.40
N GLN A 38 49.38 -7.54 -9.08
CA GLN A 38 48.13 -8.19 -8.72
C GLN A 38 47.51 -7.55 -7.46
N LYS A 39 48.30 -7.31 -6.41
CA LYS A 39 47.84 -6.61 -5.19
C LYS A 39 47.32 -5.20 -5.48
N GLN A 40 47.98 -4.45 -6.36
CA GLN A 40 47.57 -3.10 -6.69
C GLN A 40 46.24 -3.07 -7.45
N SER A 41 46.06 -3.97 -8.43
CA SER A 41 44.77 -4.12 -9.13
C SER A 41 43.62 -4.48 -8.18
N PHE A 42 43.88 -5.31 -7.17
CA PHE A 42 42.88 -5.65 -6.14
C PHE A 42 42.51 -4.44 -5.26
N ILE A 43 43.47 -3.58 -4.91
CA ILE A 43 43.22 -2.38 -4.11
C ILE A 43 42.38 -1.36 -4.89
N GLU A 44 42.74 -1.10 -6.15
CA GLU A 44 41.98 -0.19 -7.02
C GLU A 44 40.55 -0.69 -7.23
N ARG A 45 40.40 -1.99 -7.51
CA ARG A 45 39.09 -2.61 -7.68
C ARG A 45 38.25 -2.51 -6.42
N LYS A 46 38.85 -2.68 -5.23
CA LYS A 46 38.17 -2.52 -3.95
C LYS A 46 37.67 -1.08 -3.76
N GLN A 47 38.52 -0.09 -3.98
CA GLN A 47 38.15 1.32 -3.85
C GLN A 47 37.03 1.73 -4.82
N GLU A 48 37.11 1.27 -6.07
CA GLU A 48 36.07 1.52 -7.06
C GLU A 48 34.70 0.95 -6.62
N ILE A 49 34.69 -0.26 -6.05
CA ILE A 49 33.46 -0.88 -5.52
C ILE A 49 32.94 -0.08 -4.32
N GLU A 50 33.82 0.32 -3.40
CA GLU A 50 33.47 1.13 -2.23
C GLU A 50 32.80 2.45 -2.67
N ASP A 51 33.43 3.20 -3.57
CA ASP A 51 32.91 4.48 -4.06
C ASP A 51 31.58 4.35 -4.80
N ARG A 52 31.45 3.34 -5.66
CA ARG A 52 30.19 3.06 -6.37
C ARG A 52 29.07 2.69 -5.41
N THR A 53 29.39 1.96 -4.34
CA THR A 53 28.42 1.55 -3.33
C THR A 53 27.91 2.76 -2.54
N ILE A 54 28.81 3.63 -2.06
CA ILE A 54 28.41 4.86 -1.35
C ILE A 54 27.53 5.74 -2.25
N LYS A 55 27.97 6.04 -3.47
CA LYS A 55 27.18 6.84 -4.43
C LYS A 55 25.82 6.21 -4.73
N SER A 56 25.73 4.89 -4.75
CA SER A 56 24.46 4.20 -4.92
C SER A 56 23.54 4.43 -3.72
N THR A 57 24.06 4.30 -2.50
CA THR A 57 23.26 4.55 -1.28
C THR A 57 22.81 6.01 -1.15
N GLU A 58 23.66 6.97 -1.49
CA GLU A 58 23.31 8.40 -1.49
C GLU A 58 22.16 8.71 -2.46
N ARG A 59 22.21 8.13 -3.68
CA ARG A 59 21.09 8.25 -4.64
C ARG A 59 19.81 7.62 -4.10
N SER A 60 19.90 6.45 -3.48
CA SER A 60 18.74 5.79 -2.87
C SER A 60 18.12 6.63 -1.76
N ILE A 61 18.94 7.27 -0.90
CA ILE A 61 18.45 8.20 0.13
C ILE A 61 17.69 9.37 -0.50
N SER A 62 18.23 9.98 -1.55
CA SER A 62 17.55 11.07 -2.26
C SER A 62 16.19 10.61 -2.78
N LEU A 63 16.13 9.45 -3.45
CA LEU A 63 14.88 8.90 -3.97
C LEU A 63 13.87 8.59 -2.86
N LEU A 64 14.34 8.12 -1.70
CA LEU A 64 13.48 7.85 -0.55
C LEU A 64 12.90 9.15 0.02
N ARG A 65 13.69 10.22 0.11
CA ARG A 65 13.21 11.55 0.54
C ARG A 65 12.21 12.14 -0.44
N ASP A 66 12.48 12.04 -1.73
CA ASP A 66 11.55 12.49 -2.78
C ASP A 66 10.23 11.71 -2.70
N SER A 67 10.32 10.39 -2.48
CA SER A 67 9.15 9.52 -2.28
C SER A 67 8.37 9.90 -1.01
N GLU A 68 9.06 10.27 0.08
CA GLU A 68 8.44 10.71 1.33
C GLU A 68 7.65 12.01 1.10
N GLN A 69 8.24 12.97 0.40
CA GLN A 69 7.57 14.22 0.07
C GLN A 69 6.32 14.01 -0.80
N VAL A 70 6.42 13.17 -1.83
CA VAL A 70 5.26 12.82 -2.67
C VAL A 70 4.19 12.09 -1.85
N GLY A 71 4.59 11.19 -0.96
CA GLY A 71 3.69 10.49 -0.05
C GLY A 71 2.93 11.43 0.87
N ILE A 72 3.62 12.43 1.46
CA ILE A 72 2.99 13.45 2.32
C ILE A 72 1.99 14.30 1.51
N ALA A 73 2.38 14.79 0.33
CA ALA A 73 1.47 15.56 -0.52
C ALA A 73 0.24 14.73 -0.94
N THR A 74 0.42 13.44 -1.16
CA THR A 74 -0.68 12.51 -1.45
C THR A 74 -1.62 12.35 -0.25
N ALA A 75 -1.07 12.23 0.96
CA ALA A 75 -1.86 12.14 2.19
C ALA A 75 -2.69 13.41 2.43
N GLU A 76 -2.11 14.59 2.21
CA GLU A 76 -2.82 15.87 2.29
C GLU A 76 -3.98 15.94 1.30
N GLU A 77 -3.76 15.50 0.06
CA GLU A 77 -4.82 15.50 -0.95
C GLU A 77 -5.93 14.49 -0.64
N LEU A 78 -5.60 13.28 -0.13
CA LEU A 78 -6.61 12.33 0.35
C LEU A 78 -7.45 12.92 1.48
N MET A 79 -6.84 13.65 2.42
CA MET A 79 -7.58 14.32 3.49
C MET A 79 -8.56 15.37 2.93
N ARG A 80 -8.15 16.14 1.92
CA ARG A 80 -9.02 17.11 1.23
C ARG A 80 -10.15 16.44 0.45
N GLN A 81 -9.89 15.27 -0.14
CA GLN A 81 -10.91 14.46 -0.81
C GLN A 81 -11.93 13.91 0.18
N ARG A 82 -11.47 13.40 1.32
CA ARG A 82 -12.34 12.94 2.42
C ARG A 82 -13.32 14.02 2.85
N GLU A 83 -12.85 15.25 3.07
CA GLU A 83 -13.72 16.36 3.47
C GLU A 83 -14.81 16.64 2.42
N GLN A 84 -14.50 16.51 1.13
CA GLN A 84 -15.47 16.67 0.06
C GLN A 84 -16.52 15.55 0.07
N LEU A 85 -16.10 14.30 0.32
CA LEU A 85 -17.00 13.17 0.47
C LEU A 85 -17.93 13.37 1.68
N GLU A 86 -17.40 13.76 2.84
CA GLU A 86 -18.22 14.01 4.04
C GLU A 86 -19.22 15.16 3.85
N ARG A 87 -18.84 16.21 3.12
CA ARG A 87 -19.78 17.29 2.75
C ARG A 87 -20.87 16.79 1.80
N THR A 88 -20.51 15.90 0.87
CA THR A 88 -21.46 15.30 -0.07
C THR A 88 -22.45 14.39 0.65
N ASP A 89 -21.95 13.56 1.56
CA ASP A 89 -22.76 12.68 2.40
C ASP A 89 -23.80 13.46 3.23
N LYS A 90 -23.37 14.54 3.91
CA LYS A 90 -24.28 15.42 4.66
C LYS A 90 -25.34 16.07 3.77
N ARG A 91 -24.96 16.54 2.57
CA ARG A 91 -25.92 17.10 1.61
C ARG A 91 -26.95 16.07 1.15
N LEU A 92 -26.54 14.81 0.97
CA LEU A 92 -27.46 13.74 0.62
C LEU A 92 -28.42 13.41 1.76
N ASP A 93 -27.97 13.48 3.02
CA ASP A 93 -28.86 13.37 4.18
C ASP A 93 -29.90 14.50 4.21
N GLU A 94 -29.47 15.74 4.00
CA GLU A 94 -30.36 16.90 3.90
C GLU A 94 -31.38 16.77 2.76
N ILE A 95 -30.93 16.30 1.58
CA ILE A 95 -31.80 16.03 0.43
C ILE A 95 -32.81 14.96 0.81
N ASN A 96 -32.38 13.82 1.35
CA ASN A 96 -33.29 12.74 1.74
C ASN A 96 -34.30 13.18 2.80
N GLN A 97 -33.89 13.98 3.79
CA GLN A 97 -34.81 14.57 4.77
C GLN A 97 -35.80 15.53 4.12
N THR A 98 -35.33 16.40 3.22
CA THR A 98 -36.16 17.35 2.49
C THR A 98 -37.18 16.62 1.62
N LEU A 99 -36.78 15.54 0.95
CA LEU A 99 -37.68 14.70 0.16
C LEU A 99 -38.75 14.05 1.04
N ARG A 100 -38.41 13.57 2.24
CA ARG A 100 -39.43 13.05 3.18
C ARG A 100 -40.48 14.11 3.56
N PHE A 101 -40.05 15.35 3.77
CA PHE A 101 -40.95 16.46 4.06
C PHE A 101 -41.77 16.88 2.83
N SER A 102 -41.15 16.95 1.65
CA SER A 102 -41.81 17.16 0.36
C SER A 102 -42.92 16.13 0.13
N GLN A 103 -42.68 14.85 0.43
CA GLN A 103 -43.71 13.81 0.31
C GLN A 103 -44.92 14.08 1.21
N LYS A 104 -44.70 14.53 2.45
CA LYS A 104 -45.79 14.91 3.37
C LYS A 104 -46.62 16.06 2.80
N HIS A 105 -45.98 17.06 2.19
CA HIS A 105 -46.67 18.15 1.51
C HIS A 105 -47.46 17.69 0.30
N ILE A 106 -46.87 16.87 -0.57
CA ILE A 106 -47.57 16.28 -1.73
C ILE A 106 -48.81 15.51 -1.27
N ASN A 107 -48.70 14.74 -0.18
CA ASN A 107 -49.84 14.02 0.39
C ASN A 107 -50.92 14.97 0.95
N GLY A 108 -50.52 16.06 1.61
CA GLY A 108 -51.44 17.11 2.06
C GLY A 108 -52.17 17.80 0.91
N ILE A 109 -51.45 18.11 -0.18
CA ILE A 109 -52.01 18.72 -1.39
C ILE A 109 -53.03 17.76 -2.04
N LYS A 110 -52.69 16.47 -2.15
CA LYS A 110 -53.64 15.45 -2.63
C LYS A 110 -54.91 15.40 -1.79
N SER A 111 -54.81 15.53 -0.45
CA SER A 111 -55.99 15.45 0.42
C SER A 111 -56.91 16.66 0.26
N VAL A 112 -56.37 17.88 0.14
CA VAL A 112 -57.18 19.10 -0.04
C VAL A 112 -57.86 19.13 -1.41
N PHE A 113 -57.19 18.68 -2.48
CA PHE A 113 -57.84 18.56 -3.79
C PHE A 113 -58.89 17.44 -3.80
N SER A 114 -58.65 16.34 -3.09
CA SER A 114 -59.65 15.27 -2.95
C SER A 114 -60.88 15.72 -2.16
N SER A 115 -60.70 16.49 -1.08
CA SER A 115 -61.81 17.01 -0.28
C SER A 115 -62.59 18.08 -1.03
N LEU A 116 -61.92 18.97 -1.78
CA LEU A 116 -62.57 19.93 -2.68
C LEU A 116 -63.35 19.22 -3.78
N LYS A 117 -62.80 18.16 -4.39
CA LYS A 117 -63.52 17.36 -5.38
C LYS A 117 -64.71 16.62 -4.76
N SER A 118 -64.58 16.08 -3.55
CA SER A 118 -65.71 15.43 -2.85
C SER A 118 -66.80 16.41 -2.47
N TYR A 119 -66.43 17.63 -2.07
CA TYR A 119 -67.36 18.70 -1.72
C TYR A 119 -68.08 19.28 -2.95
N ILE A 120 -67.36 19.44 -4.06
CA ILE A 120 -67.93 19.97 -5.31
C ILE A 120 -68.69 18.90 -6.12
N SER A 121 -68.32 17.62 -6.00
CA SER A 121 -69.00 16.52 -6.72
C SER A 121 -70.17 15.88 -5.96
N GLY A 122 -70.55 16.41 -4.80
CA GLY A 122 -71.84 16.15 -4.17
C GLY A 122 -72.19 14.66 -3.99
N ARG A 123 -71.39 13.90 -3.23
CA ARG A 123 -71.80 12.58 -2.72
C ARG A 123 -71.36 12.41 -1.26
N ASN A 124 -72.34 12.26 -0.39
CA ASN A 124 -72.19 11.87 1.02
C ASN A 124 -71.54 10.47 1.12
N ASP A 125 -70.56 10.28 2.01
CA ASP A 125 -70.75 9.37 3.15
C ASP A 125 -69.60 9.39 4.18
N SER A 126 -70.01 9.59 5.44
CA SER A 126 -69.52 9.05 6.73
C SER A 126 -68.01 8.95 7.09
N SER A 127 -67.68 9.61 8.21
CA SER A 127 -66.57 9.26 9.14
C SER A 127 -66.93 7.97 9.93
N PRO A 128 -66.00 7.29 10.67
CA PRO A 128 -65.51 7.82 11.95
C PRO A 128 -64.13 7.34 12.48
N SER A 129 -63.73 8.01 13.58
CA SER A 129 -63.03 7.55 14.80
C SER A 129 -61.54 7.20 14.85
N ILE A 130 -60.89 7.94 15.75
CA ILE A 130 -59.68 7.65 16.51
C ILE A 130 -59.86 6.37 17.35
N SER A 131 -58.80 5.56 17.49
CA SER A 131 -58.66 4.60 18.59
C SER A 131 -57.22 4.53 19.08
N THR A 132 -57.05 4.97 20.33
CA THR A 132 -55.91 4.74 21.23
C THR A 132 -55.73 3.25 21.49
N GLY A 133 -54.48 2.76 21.41
CA GLY A 133 -54.11 1.39 21.79
C GLY A 133 -52.79 1.41 22.57
N SER A 134 -52.87 1.06 23.86
CA SER A 134 -51.77 0.94 24.80
C SER A 134 -51.26 -0.49 24.89
N SER A 135 -50.02 -0.61 25.37
CA SER A 135 -49.42 -1.73 26.11
C SER A 135 -48.64 -2.78 25.32
N ASN A 136 -47.33 -2.84 25.56
CA ASN A 136 -46.67 -4.12 25.80
C ASN A 136 -45.48 -3.99 26.76
N THR A 137 -45.53 -4.79 27.81
CA THR A 137 -44.49 -5.10 28.79
C THR A 137 -43.58 -6.22 28.27
N GLN A 138 -42.27 -6.19 28.57
CA GLN A 138 -41.50 -7.25 29.25
C GLN A 138 -39.98 -7.18 28.98
N THR A 139 -39.19 -7.23 30.07
CA THR A 139 -37.98 -8.08 30.33
C THR A 139 -36.78 -8.00 29.35
N THR A 140 -35.49 -8.13 29.70
CA THR A 140 -34.70 -8.46 30.91
C THR A 140 -33.21 -8.42 30.51
N ASN A 141 -32.32 -8.26 31.49
CA ASN A 141 -30.92 -8.72 31.56
C ASN A 141 -29.83 -7.90 30.85
N SER A 142 -28.94 -7.31 31.66
CA SER A 142 -27.58 -6.95 31.28
C SER A 142 -26.61 -7.59 32.29
N THR A 143 -25.87 -8.60 31.82
CA THR A 143 -24.74 -9.24 32.49
C THR A 143 -23.49 -8.38 32.37
N ILE A 144 -22.79 -8.22 33.49
CA ILE A 144 -21.48 -7.59 33.62
C ILE A 144 -20.44 -8.56 33.07
N ILE A 145 -19.65 -8.14 32.09
CA ILE A 145 -18.46 -8.87 31.62
C ILE A 145 -17.20 -8.06 31.97
N GLU A 146 -16.38 -8.75 32.75
CA GLU A 146 -15.03 -8.49 33.21
C GLU A 146 -14.03 -8.56 32.04
N ASN A 147 -13.08 -7.63 31.95
CA ASN A 147 -11.88 -7.81 31.14
C ASN A 147 -10.64 -7.32 31.91
N LYS A 148 -9.77 -8.29 32.22
CA LYS A 148 -8.44 -8.14 32.80
C LYS A 148 -7.51 -7.42 31.83
N VAL A 149 -6.83 -6.39 32.33
CA VAL A 149 -5.66 -5.79 31.70
C VAL A 149 -4.42 -6.45 32.33
N SER A 150 -3.58 -7.06 31.49
CA SER A 150 -2.31 -7.64 31.89
C SER A 150 -1.20 -6.59 31.78
N GLU A 151 -0.68 -6.23 32.94
CA GLU A 151 0.36 -5.26 33.26
C GLU A 151 1.74 -5.96 33.23
N TYR A 152 2.67 -5.42 32.43
CA TYR A 152 4.14 -5.46 32.51
C TYR A 152 4.90 -6.73 32.98
N ASP A 153 5.72 -7.28 32.07
CA ASP A 153 7.03 -7.89 32.38
C ASP A 153 7.94 -7.78 31.14
N ARG A 154 8.96 -6.90 31.17
CA ARG A 154 10.34 -7.20 31.60
C ARG A 154 11.19 -7.88 30.51
N TYR A 155 11.65 -7.05 29.56
CA TYR A 155 12.86 -7.30 28.76
C TYR A 155 14.06 -7.48 29.69
N GLU A 156 14.73 -8.63 29.71
CA GLU A 156 16.07 -8.79 30.32
C GLU A 156 16.72 -10.16 29.97
N ASN A 157 16.38 -10.84 28.85
CA ASN A 157 17.07 -12.09 28.47
C ASN A 157 17.07 -12.34 26.95
N HIS A 158 17.89 -11.62 26.18
CA HIS A 158 18.17 -11.96 24.78
C HIS A 158 19.68 -12.21 24.57
N PRO A 159 20.09 -13.29 23.89
CA PRO A 159 21.50 -13.73 23.75
C PRO A 159 22.40 -12.80 22.92
N THR A 160 21.91 -11.65 22.48
CA THR A 160 22.63 -10.69 21.65
C THR A 160 23.58 -9.77 22.44
N THR A 161 23.54 -9.80 23.78
CA THR A 161 24.38 -8.95 24.65
C THR A 161 25.67 -9.62 25.14
N ARG A 162 25.95 -10.88 24.77
CA ARG A 162 27.18 -11.61 25.15
C ARG A 162 28.29 -11.61 24.10
N LEU A 163 28.10 -10.98 22.95
CA LEU A 163 29.05 -10.96 21.82
C LEU A 163 29.84 -9.64 21.71
N ARG A 164 30.28 -9.10 22.86
CA ARG A 164 31.07 -7.87 22.94
C ARG A 164 32.37 -8.11 23.71
N ASN A 165 33.27 -8.88 23.09
CA ASN A 165 34.68 -8.92 23.45
C ASN A 165 35.51 -8.52 22.22
N PRO A 166 36.20 -7.36 22.23
CA PRO A 166 37.13 -7.01 21.16
C PRO A 166 38.56 -7.29 21.63
N GLU A 167 39.18 -8.37 21.13
CA GLU A 167 40.64 -8.52 21.11
C GLU A 167 41.17 -7.86 19.82
N PRO A 168 42.22 -7.02 19.88
CA PRO A 168 42.73 -6.32 18.71
C PRO A 168 43.95 -7.04 18.14
N ASP A 169 43.75 -7.92 17.15
CA ASP A 169 44.87 -8.41 16.36
C ASP A 169 45.12 -7.52 15.13
N SER A 170 46.34 -7.00 15.10
CA SER A 170 46.95 -6.05 14.19
C SER A 170 47.01 -6.49 12.73
N PHE A 171 46.36 -5.74 11.83
CA PHE A 171 46.84 -5.51 10.46
C PHE A 171 46.54 -4.06 10.05
N GLN A 172 47.59 -3.24 9.94
CA GLN A 172 47.54 -1.86 9.47
C GLN A 172 47.27 -1.78 7.95
N GLN A 173 46.05 -2.07 7.55
CA GLN A 173 45.46 -1.64 6.27
C GLN A 173 43.95 -1.39 6.44
N GLY A 174 43.55 -0.92 7.63
CA GLY A 174 42.15 -0.87 8.06
C GLY A 174 41.50 0.51 8.06
N SER A 175 42.22 1.60 7.78
CA SER A 175 41.65 2.96 7.95
C SER A 175 40.62 3.32 6.87
N SER A 176 40.95 3.13 5.59
CA SER A 176 40.01 3.42 4.48
C SER A 176 38.77 2.55 4.52
N SER A 177 38.95 1.24 4.80
CA SER A 177 37.85 0.28 4.88
C SER A 177 36.91 0.56 6.06
N LYS A 178 37.44 0.98 7.22
CA LYS A 178 36.61 1.36 8.39
C LYS A 178 35.80 2.63 8.12
N ASN A 179 36.41 3.62 7.46
CA ASN A 179 35.71 4.85 7.09
C ASN A 179 34.61 4.60 6.05
N PHE A 180 34.88 3.75 5.05
CA PHE A 180 33.86 3.29 4.11
C PHE A 180 32.72 2.57 4.83
N SER A 181 33.02 1.58 5.67
CA SER A 181 32.00 0.82 6.40
C SER A 181 31.15 1.72 7.30
N ALA A 182 31.74 2.68 8.02
CA ALA A 182 30.99 3.60 8.86
C ALA A 182 30.05 4.52 8.06
N ARG A 183 30.49 5.01 6.89
CA ARG A 183 29.65 5.83 6.00
C ARG A 183 28.53 5.01 5.38
N LEU A 184 28.84 3.79 4.94
CA LEU A 184 27.85 2.88 4.39
C LEU A 184 26.79 2.54 5.43
N ASP A 185 27.19 2.21 6.65
CA ASP A 185 26.28 1.89 7.76
C ASP A 185 25.37 3.08 8.11
N ALA A 186 25.93 4.29 8.17
CA ALA A 186 25.15 5.51 8.37
C ALA A 186 24.11 5.72 7.26
N ASN A 187 24.50 5.55 6.00
CA ASN A 187 23.59 5.67 4.86
C ASN A 187 22.50 4.58 4.90
N LEU A 188 22.85 3.34 5.22
CA LEU A 188 21.88 2.24 5.33
C LEU A 188 20.91 2.46 6.49
N GLN A 189 21.38 2.99 7.61
CA GLN A 189 20.52 3.33 8.74
C GLN A 189 19.53 4.45 8.40
N GLU A 190 19.98 5.47 7.65
CA GLU A 190 19.10 6.51 7.14
C GLU A 190 18.06 5.92 6.19
N MET A 191 18.48 5.12 5.21
CA MET A 191 17.57 4.44 4.29
C MET A 191 16.54 3.59 5.04
N HIS A 192 16.97 2.84 6.06
CA HIS A 192 16.06 2.04 6.88
C HIS A 192 15.01 2.90 7.59
N SER A 193 15.43 4.04 8.14
CA SER A 193 14.51 5.00 8.77
C SER A 193 13.50 5.56 7.76
N SER A 194 13.97 6.03 6.59
CA SER A 194 13.10 6.55 5.53
C SER A 194 12.12 5.50 5.00
N ILE A 195 12.57 4.25 4.79
CA ILE A 195 11.70 3.15 4.39
C ILE A 195 10.65 2.85 5.46
N SER A 196 11.02 2.90 6.74
CA SER A 196 10.08 2.69 7.84
C SER A 196 9.00 3.78 7.87
N LYS A 197 9.38 5.05 7.65
CA LYS A 197 8.43 6.16 7.52
C LYS A 197 7.53 5.99 6.30
N LEU A 198 8.10 5.68 5.13
CA LEU A 198 7.36 5.41 3.91
C LEU A 198 6.36 4.27 4.08
N LYS A 199 6.73 3.21 4.81
CA LYS A 199 5.81 2.13 5.16
C LYS A 199 4.67 2.61 6.04
N GLY A 200 4.95 3.45 7.04
CA GLY A 200 3.92 4.09 7.86
C GLY A 200 2.95 4.90 7.01
N LEU A 201 3.48 5.82 6.19
CA LEU A 201 2.69 6.62 5.25
C LEU A 201 1.87 5.73 4.31
N ALA A 202 2.46 4.70 3.71
CA ALA A 202 1.74 3.79 2.82
C ALA A 202 0.60 3.04 3.53
N SER A 203 0.80 2.65 4.79
CA SER A 203 -0.25 2.03 5.61
C SER A 203 -1.38 3.00 5.91
N ASP A 204 -1.05 4.23 6.29
CA ASP A 204 -2.04 5.28 6.61
C ASP A 204 -2.83 5.68 5.35
N LEU A 205 -2.14 5.83 4.22
CA LEU A 205 -2.77 6.08 2.91
C LEU A 205 -3.71 4.93 2.51
N SER A 206 -3.31 3.68 2.71
CA SER A 206 -4.16 2.51 2.42
C SER A 206 -5.41 2.52 3.28
N TYR A 207 -5.27 2.76 4.58
CA TYR A 207 -6.40 2.82 5.50
C TYR A 207 -7.36 3.97 5.14
N GLU A 208 -6.83 5.14 4.80
CA GLU A 208 -7.64 6.28 4.39
C GLU A 208 -8.40 6.00 3.09
N ILE A 209 -7.79 5.33 2.11
CA ILE A 209 -8.45 4.90 0.88
C ILE A 209 -9.59 3.91 1.18
N ASP A 210 -9.34 2.90 2.02
CA ASP A 210 -10.36 1.93 2.40
C ASP A 210 -11.54 2.62 3.12
N SER A 211 -11.25 3.53 4.06
CA SER A 211 -12.29 4.31 4.75
C SER A 211 -13.08 5.22 3.80
N GLN A 212 -12.43 5.84 2.80
CA GLN A 212 -13.12 6.64 1.80
C GLN A 212 -13.97 5.78 0.87
N ASN A 213 -13.54 4.56 0.53
CA ASN A 213 -14.34 3.62 -0.26
C ASN A 213 -15.63 3.24 0.45
N ASP A 214 -15.57 2.99 1.76
CA ASP A 214 -16.78 2.74 2.57
C ASP A 214 -17.73 3.94 2.54
N LEU A 215 -17.21 5.16 2.74
CA LEU A 215 -18.00 6.40 2.67
C LEU A 215 -18.63 6.62 1.29
N ILE A 216 -17.91 6.28 0.21
CA ILE A 216 -18.45 6.33 -1.15
C ILE A 216 -19.61 5.33 -1.30
N GLY A 217 -19.52 4.14 -0.70
CA GLY A 217 -20.61 3.17 -0.65
C GLY A 217 -21.88 3.76 -0.04
N ASP A 218 -21.76 4.40 1.12
CA ASP A 218 -22.89 5.06 1.81
C ASP A 218 -23.48 6.20 0.96
N ILE A 219 -22.63 7.02 0.34
CA ILE A 219 -23.02 8.11 -0.57
C ILE A 219 -23.81 7.56 -1.76
N ILE A 220 -23.39 6.44 -2.34
CA ILE A 220 -24.08 5.79 -3.46
C ILE A 220 -25.48 5.34 -3.02
N GLU A 221 -25.60 4.65 -1.88
CA GLU A 221 -26.91 4.21 -1.37
C GLU A 221 -27.85 5.41 -1.14
N LYS A 222 -27.36 6.47 -0.46
CA LYS A 222 -28.15 7.67 -0.21
C LYS A 222 -28.55 8.39 -1.50
N THR A 223 -27.68 8.38 -2.51
CA THR A 223 -27.94 8.95 -3.83
C THR A 223 -29.04 8.19 -4.56
N ASP A 224 -28.99 6.86 -4.57
CA ASP A 224 -30.01 6.01 -5.20
C ASP A 224 -31.39 6.21 -4.55
N VAL A 225 -31.44 6.28 -3.22
CA VAL A 225 -32.69 6.56 -2.49
C VAL A 225 -33.24 7.95 -2.85
N ALA A 226 -32.37 8.96 -2.93
CA ALA A 226 -32.77 10.31 -3.31
C ALA A 226 -33.30 10.34 -4.76
N ASP A 227 -32.61 9.72 -5.71
CA ASP A 227 -32.99 9.69 -7.12
C ASP A 227 -34.37 9.03 -7.32
N VAL A 228 -34.56 7.82 -6.79
CA VAL A 228 -35.85 7.11 -6.85
C VAL A 228 -36.97 7.94 -6.23
N THR A 229 -36.70 8.61 -5.11
CA THR A 229 -37.70 9.43 -4.43
C THR A 229 -38.04 10.69 -5.22
N ILE A 230 -37.05 11.38 -5.79
CA ILE A 230 -37.25 12.56 -6.64
C ILE A 230 -38.08 12.20 -7.88
N VAL A 231 -37.73 11.12 -8.58
CA VAL A 231 -38.47 10.66 -9.77
C VAL A 231 -39.93 10.36 -9.42
N LYS A 232 -40.17 9.68 -8.29
CA LYS A 232 -41.52 9.39 -7.81
C LYS A 232 -42.29 10.67 -7.49
N GLN A 233 -41.70 11.59 -6.74
CA GLN A 233 -42.35 12.86 -6.36
C GLN A 233 -42.64 13.75 -7.56
N ASN A 234 -41.71 13.83 -8.52
CA ASN A 234 -41.92 14.56 -9.77
C ASN A 234 -43.12 14.02 -10.54
N LYS A 235 -43.26 12.69 -10.65
CA LYS A 235 -44.41 12.05 -11.30
C LYS A 235 -45.72 12.33 -10.56
N GLU A 236 -45.72 12.32 -9.23
CA GLU A 236 -46.89 12.65 -8.43
C GLU A 236 -47.30 14.11 -8.58
N MET A 237 -46.34 15.03 -8.56
CA MET A 237 -46.57 16.46 -8.74
C MET A 237 -47.16 16.76 -10.12
N HIS A 238 -46.61 16.16 -11.20
CA HIS A 238 -47.18 16.31 -12.55
C HIS A 238 -48.63 15.82 -12.63
N ARG A 239 -48.97 14.72 -11.95
CA ARG A 239 -50.37 14.22 -11.90
C ARG A 239 -51.31 15.16 -11.15
N ILE A 240 -50.81 15.90 -10.17
CA ILE A 240 -51.61 16.91 -9.44
C ILE A 240 -51.83 18.13 -10.33
N LEU A 241 -50.82 18.57 -11.09
CA LEU A 241 -50.89 19.76 -11.95
C LEU A 241 -51.65 19.55 -13.27
N GLN A 242 -51.72 18.33 -13.79
CA GLN A 242 -52.41 18.01 -15.05
C GLN A 242 -53.94 17.80 -14.88
N LYS A 243 -54.52 18.13 -13.72
CA LYS A 243 -55.97 18.07 -13.44
C LYS A 243 -56.48 19.43 -13.03
#